data_AF-A0A4P6LWG0-F1
#
_entry.id   AF-A0A4P6LWG0-F1
#
_cell.length_a   1.000
_cell.length_b   1.000
_cell.length_c   1.000
_cell.angle_alpha   90.00
_cell.angle_beta   90.00
_cell.angle_gamma   90.00
#
_symmetry.space_group_name_H-M   'P 1'
#
loop_
_entity.id
_entity.type
_entity.pdbx_description
1 polymer ?
#
loop_
_entity_poly.entity_id
_entity_poly.type
_entity_poly.pdbx_seq_one_letter_code
_entity_poly.pdbx_strand_id
1 'polypeptide(L)'
;MKEISHIKLQNKGDFIVRPGFVYVDCRGSRIYEKGRTMLATGASATISLKDHGIPEGSCITFYAEIPQGPDREAHQIFVYSESCRNTASYVISGTAADSTLGFISDTL
;
A
#
# COMPACT_ATOMS: atom_id res chain seq x y z
N MET A 1 -3.67 16.48 -5.90
CA MET A 1 -3.37 15.16 -5.31
C MET A 1 -2.40 15.38 -4.16
N LYS A 2 -2.44 14.55 -3.12
CA LYS A 2 -1.50 14.65 -2.00
C LYS A 2 -0.23 13.86 -2.29
N GLU A 3 0.89 14.37 -1.78
CA GLU A 3 2.18 13.72 -1.88
C GLU A 3 2.43 12.81 -0.67
N ILE A 4 3.10 11.67 -0.89
CA ILE A 4 3.53 10.73 0.14
C ILE A 4 4.93 10.18 -0.17
N SER A 5 5.64 9.74 0.86
CA SER A 5 6.89 8.98 0.72
C SER A 5 6.80 7.58 1.30
N HIS A 6 5.78 7.32 2.13
CA HIS A 6 5.60 6.04 2.82
C HIS A 6 4.16 5.58 2.74
N ILE A 7 3.98 4.25 2.83
CA ILE A 7 2.68 3.64 3.03
C ILE A 7 2.73 2.74 4.26
N LYS A 8 1.75 2.88 5.15
CA LYS A 8 1.60 2.06 6.35
C LYS A 8 0.33 1.22 6.24
N LEU A 9 0.47 -0.08 6.52
CA LEU A 9 -0.67 -1.00 6.65
C LEU A 9 -0.73 -1.54 8.08
N GLN A 10 -1.92 -1.53 8.67
CA GLN A 10 -2.26 -2.32 9.85
C GLN A 10 -3.16 -3.50 9.45
N ASN A 11 -2.73 -4.71 9.79
CA ASN A 11 -3.54 -5.91 9.61
C ASN A 11 -4.40 -6.18 10.86
N LYS A 12 -5.71 -6.05 10.73
CA LYS A 12 -6.73 -6.41 11.73
C LYS A 12 -7.64 -7.55 11.23
N GLY A 13 -7.29 -8.21 10.13
CA GLY A 13 -8.02 -9.35 9.61
C GLY A 13 -7.49 -10.66 10.19
N ASP A 14 -8.28 -11.73 10.07
CA ASP A 14 -7.88 -13.08 10.47
C ASP A 14 -7.15 -13.82 9.34
N PHE A 15 -6.09 -13.21 8.82
CA PHE A 15 -5.30 -13.72 7.70
C PHE A 15 -3.94 -13.03 7.63
N ILE A 16 -3.00 -13.59 6.85
CA ILE A 16 -1.75 -12.91 6.51
C ILE A 16 -1.91 -12.04 5.27
N VAL A 17 -1.24 -10.89 5.23
CA VAL A 17 -1.32 -9.93 4.11
C VAL A 17 0.05 -9.39 3.75
N ARG A 18 0.33 -9.20 2.47
CA ARG A 18 1.53 -8.50 2.01
C ARG A 18 1.16 -7.11 1.51
N PRO A 19 1.60 -6.04 2.19
CA PRO A 19 1.42 -4.69 1.68
C PRO A 19 2.30 -4.47 0.44
N GLY A 20 1.83 -3.65 -0.47
CA GLY A 20 2.50 -3.25 -1.70
C GLY A 20 1.82 -2.01 -2.28
N PHE A 21 2.11 -1.72 -3.53
CA PHE A 21 1.52 -0.58 -4.22
C PHE A 21 1.54 -0.78 -5.72
N VAL A 22 0.74 0.02 -6.42
CA VAL A 22 0.67 0.04 -7.88
C VAL A 22 1.04 1.43 -8.34
N TYR A 23 1.91 1.51 -9.35
CA TYR A 23 2.22 2.76 -10.04
C TYR A 23 2.23 2.56 -11.55
N VAL A 24 2.18 3.65 -12.31
CA VAL A 24 2.28 3.62 -13.77
C VAL A 24 3.70 4.00 -14.16
N ASP A 25 4.37 3.13 -14.92
CA ASP A 25 5.72 3.40 -15.42
C ASP A 25 5.73 4.37 -16.63
N CYS A 26 6.92 4.72 -17.11
CA CYS A 26 7.09 5.60 -18.27
C CYS A 26 6.56 5.03 -19.59
N ARG A 27 6.18 3.74 -19.63
CA ARG A 27 5.58 3.06 -20.78
C ARG A 27 4.06 2.96 -20.67
N GLY A 28 3.46 3.53 -19.63
CA GLY A 28 2.03 3.44 -19.37
C GLY A 28 1.60 2.11 -18.77
N SER A 29 2.53 1.26 -18.33
CA SER A 29 2.23 -0.05 -17.74
C SER A 29 1.96 0.10 -16.25
N ARG A 30 0.91 -0.58 -15.77
CA ARG A 30 0.65 -0.69 -14.32
C ARG A 30 1.59 -1.73 -13.71
N ILE A 31 2.47 -1.28 -12.83
CA ILE A 31 3.43 -2.11 -12.13
C ILE A 31 2.91 -2.37 -10.72
N TYR A 32 2.75 -3.65 -10.37
CA TYR A 32 2.39 -4.08 -9.02
C TYR A 32 3.67 -4.43 -8.27
N GLU A 33 4.07 -3.58 -7.34
CA GLU A 33 5.24 -3.78 -6.53
C GLU A 33 4.82 -4.29 -5.16
N LYS A 34 5.33 -5.48 -4.80
CA LYS A 34 4.99 -6.15 -3.55
C LYS A 34 6.05 -5.84 -2.50
N GLY A 35 5.63 -5.51 -1.29
CA GLY A 35 6.51 -5.41 -0.14
C GLY A 35 7.18 -6.76 0.17
N ARG A 36 8.30 -6.74 0.89
CA ARG A 36 9.10 -7.97 1.12
C ARG A 36 8.53 -8.89 2.20
N THR A 37 7.68 -8.36 3.08
CA THR A 37 7.28 -9.03 4.32
C THR A 37 5.77 -9.27 4.37
N MET A 38 5.39 -10.48 4.81
CA MET A 38 4.00 -10.79 5.17
C MET A 38 3.68 -10.26 6.57
N LEU A 39 2.51 -9.66 6.76
CA LEU A 39 2.01 -9.21 8.05
C LEU A 39 1.01 -10.21 8.61
N ALA A 40 1.32 -10.75 9.78
CA ALA A 40 0.38 -11.55 10.55
C ALA A 40 -0.76 -10.70 11.14
N THR A 41 -1.80 -11.36 11.61
CA THR A 41 -2.91 -10.72 12.33
C THR A 41 -2.40 -9.83 13.47
N GLY A 42 -2.89 -8.60 13.54
CA GLY A 42 -2.50 -7.60 14.55
C GLY A 42 -1.20 -6.86 14.23
N ALA A 43 -0.41 -7.31 13.25
CA ALA A 43 0.85 -6.66 12.88
C ALA A 43 0.61 -5.41 12.02
N SER A 44 1.64 -4.56 11.96
CA SER A 44 1.68 -3.43 11.04
C SER A 44 3.06 -3.28 10.43
N ALA A 45 3.13 -2.69 9.24
CA ALA A 45 4.40 -2.30 8.64
C ALA A 45 4.25 -1.00 7.86
N THR A 46 5.38 -0.31 7.74
CA THR A 46 5.55 0.86 6.90
C THR A 46 6.53 0.52 5.79
N ILE A 47 6.14 0.80 4.55
CA ILE A 47 6.97 0.67 3.35
C ILE A 47 7.46 2.07 2.97
N SER A 48 8.77 2.20 2.79
CA SER A 48 9.39 3.36 2.13
C SER A 48 9.30 3.18 0.63
N LEU A 49 8.69 4.13 -0.08
CA LEU A 49 8.54 4.07 -1.54
C LEU A 49 9.89 4.24 -2.27
N LYS A 50 10.85 4.90 -1.62
CA LYS A 50 12.22 5.10 -2.13
C LYS A 50 12.95 3.79 -2.41
N ASP A 51 12.70 2.76 -1.60
CA ASP A 51 13.45 1.50 -1.65
C ASP A 51 13.07 0.62 -2.84
N HIS A 52 12.13 1.08 -3.68
CA HIS A 52 11.53 0.33 -4.78
C HIS A 52 11.75 0.96 -6.16
N GLY A 53 12.63 1.97 -6.27
CA GLY A 53 13.02 2.55 -7.57
C GLY A 53 11.89 3.23 -8.34
N ILE A 54 10.87 3.69 -7.63
CA ILE A 54 9.72 4.39 -8.22
C ILE A 54 10.17 5.79 -8.68
N PRO A 55 9.84 6.22 -9.90
CA PRO A 55 10.15 7.59 -10.33
C PRO A 55 9.41 8.64 -9.49
N GLU A 56 10.11 9.70 -9.09
CA GLU A 56 9.52 10.88 -8.44
C GLU A 56 8.32 11.42 -9.26
N GLY A 57 7.23 11.78 -8.59
CA GLY A 57 6.02 12.28 -9.23
C GLY A 57 5.07 11.19 -9.75
N SER A 58 5.43 9.90 -9.61
CA SER A 58 4.56 8.79 -10.02
C SER A 58 3.25 8.77 -9.22
N CYS A 59 2.13 8.51 -9.91
CA CYS A 59 0.86 8.24 -9.25
C CYS A 59 0.88 6.84 -8.64
N ILE A 60 0.54 6.73 -7.36
CA ILE A 60 0.61 5.49 -6.59
C ILE A 60 -0.75 5.19 -5.94
N THR A 61 -1.19 3.95 -6.03
CA THR A 61 -2.31 3.38 -5.26
C THR A 61 -1.79 2.27 -4.35
N PHE A 62 -2.38 2.13 -3.16
CA PHE A 62 -2.01 1.05 -2.25
C PHE A 62 -2.59 -0.30 -2.72
N TYR A 63 -1.82 -1.37 -2.55
CA TYR A 63 -2.23 -2.74 -2.87
C TYR A 63 -1.91 -3.68 -1.72
N ALA A 64 -2.80 -4.62 -1.45
CA ALA A 64 -2.67 -5.64 -0.42
C ALA A 64 -2.89 -7.02 -1.06
N GLU A 65 -1.82 -7.82 -1.11
CA GLU A 65 -1.90 -9.22 -1.55
C GLU A 65 -2.37 -10.10 -0.39
N ILE A 66 -3.41 -10.89 -0.63
CA ILE A 66 -3.97 -11.82 0.35
C ILE A 66 -3.80 -13.24 -0.20
N PRO A 67 -2.84 -14.05 0.32
CA PRO A 67 -2.49 -15.34 -0.30
C PRO A 67 -3.62 -16.36 -0.48
N GLN A 68 -4.68 -16.26 0.32
CA GLN A 68 -5.84 -17.17 0.28
C GLN A 68 -7.15 -16.43 -0.02
N GLY A 69 -7.08 -15.28 -0.66
CA GLY A 69 -8.23 -14.42 -0.87
C GLY A 69 -8.07 -13.50 -2.08
N PRO A 70 -9.11 -12.72 -2.39
CA PRO A 70 -8.98 -11.65 -3.37
C PRO A 70 -8.06 -10.56 -2.84
N ASP A 71 -7.11 -10.14 -3.67
CA ASP A 71 -6.29 -8.97 -3.40
C ASP A 71 -7.16 -7.71 -3.32
N ARG A 72 -6.67 -6.70 -2.60
CA ARG A 72 -7.35 -5.42 -2.46
C ARG A 72 -6.46 -4.30 -2.96
N GLU A 73 -7.04 -3.42 -3.77
CA GLU A 73 -6.42 -2.18 -4.19
C GLU A 73 -7.22 -1.01 -3.63
N ALA A 74 -6.54 0.01 -3.11
CA ALA A 74 -7.18 1.23 -2.64
C ALA A 74 -7.63 2.10 -3.81
N HIS A 75 -8.67 2.90 -3.59
CA HIS A 75 -9.15 3.87 -4.58
C HIS A 75 -8.44 5.23 -4.49
N GLN A 76 -7.76 5.52 -3.37
CA GLN A 76 -7.01 6.77 -3.21
C GLN A 76 -5.73 6.73 -4.03
N ILE A 77 -5.54 7.79 -4.82
CA ILE A 77 -4.33 8.00 -5.62
C ILE A 77 -3.50 9.10 -4.94
N PHE A 78 -2.23 8.79 -4.70
CA PHE A 78 -1.24 9.73 -4.20
C PHE A 78 -0.13 9.96 -5.22
N VAL A 79 0.62 11.04 -5.06
CA VAL A 79 1.84 11.29 -5.84
C VAL A 79 3.04 10.92 -4.97
N TYR A 80 3.96 10.13 -5.51
CA TYR A 80 5.21 9.86 -4.82
C TYR A 80 6.12 11.10 -4.83
N SER A 81 6.62 11.45 -3.64
CA SER A 81 7.60 12.52 -3.45
C SER A 81 8.60 12.07 -2.39
N GLU A 82 9.86 11.84 -2.77
CA GLU A 82 10.93 11.41 -1.85
C GLU A 82 11.17 12.46 -0.75
N SER A 83 11.03 13.74 -1.10
CA SER A 83 11.21 14.86 -0.18
C SER A 83 10.08 15.02 0.84
N CYS A 84 8.92 14.41 0.56
CA CYS A 84 7.75 14.46 1.41
C CYS A 84 7.92 13.56 2.65
N ARG A 85 7.24 13.90 3.75
CA ARG A 85 7.22 13.11 4.98
C ARG A 85 5.86 12.49 5.28
N ASN A 86 4.88 12.69 4.42
CA ASN A 86 3.54 12.16 4.62
C ASN A 86 3.53 10.63 4.43
N THR A 87 2.74 9.96 5.28
CA THR A 87 2.53 8.51 5.21
C THR A 87 1.05 8.21 4.95
N ALA A 88 0.73 7.57 3.83
CA ALA A 88 -0.61 7.04 3.62
C ALA A 88 -0.84 5.84 4.53
N SER A 89 -1.81 5.92 5.43
CA SER A 89 -2.11 4.89 6.42
C SER A 89 -3.39 4.15 6.08
N TYR A 90 -3.31 2.83 6.10
CA TYR A 90 -4.40 1.92 5.78
C TYR A 90 -4.59 0.87 6.88
N VAL A 91 -5.80 0.34 6.95
CA VAL A 91 -6.16 -0.81 7.75
C VAL A 91 -6.84 -1.84 6.86
N ILE A 92 -6.52 -3.12 7.05
CA ILE A 92 -7.26 -4.21 6.43
C ILE A 92 -7.86 -5.10 7.52
N SER A 93 -9.11 -5.52 7.34
CA SER A 93 -9.85 -6.33 8.31
C SER A 93 -10.73 -7.37 7.62
N GLY A 94 -11.41 -8.22 8.41
CA GLY A 94 -12.31 -9.27 7.91
C GLY A 94 -11.61 -10.63 7.82
N THR A 95 -12.05 -11.44 6.86
CA THR A 95 -11.47 -12.77 6.58
C THR A 95 -10.71 -12.75 5.26
N ALA A 96 -9.93 -13.80 4.97
CA ALA A 96 -9.23 -13.88 3.69
C ALA A 96 -10.20 -13.81 2.50
N ALA A 97 -11.34 -14.50 2.57
CA ALA A 97 -12.34 -14.53 1.51
C ALA A 97 -13.17 -13.23 1.41
N ASP A 98 -13.40 -12.57 2.53
CA ASP A 98 -14.17 -11.32 2.61
C ASP A 98 -13.44 -10.28 3.47
N SER A 99 -12.45 -9.64 2.83
CA SER A 99 -11.61 -8.62 3.45
C SER A 99 -12.09 -7.21 3.11
N THR A 100 -11.91 -6.26 4.03
CA THR A 100 -12.16 -4.83 3.78
C THR A 100 -10.87 -4.04 3.94
N LEU A 101 -10.51 -3.25 2.92
CA LEU A 101 -9.39 -2.32 2.95
C LEU A 101 -9.91 -0.90 3.17
N GLY A 102 -9.47 -0.26 4.25
CA GLY A 102 -9.86 1.09 4.63
C GLY A 102 -8.68 2.06 4.65
N PHE A 103 -8.89 3.25 4.09
CA PHE A 103 -7.98 4.38 4.24
C PHE A 103 -8.25 5.10 5.56
N ILE A 104 -7.18 5.43 6.30
CA ILE A 104 -7.27 6.10 7.60
C ILE A 104 -6.88 7.57 7.49
N SER A 105 -5.65 7.86 7.06
CA SER A 105 -5.10 9.22 6.99
C SER A 105 -3.85 9.27 6.11
N ASP A 106 -3.38 10.48 5.80
CA ASP A 106 -2.18 10.75 5.00
C ASP A 106 -1.23 11.76 5.69
N THR A 107 -1.16 11.70 7.03
CA THR A 107 -0.47 12.69 7.86
C THR A 107 1.04 12.43 8.01
N LEU A 108 1.74 13.45 8.54
CA LEU A 108 3.08 13.37 9.12
C LEU A 108 3.13 12.47 10.36
#